data_AF-A0A3A6TUC6-F1
#
_entry.id   AF-A0A3A6TUC6-F1
#
_cell.length_a   1.000
_cell.length_b   1.000
_cell.length_c   1.000
_cell.angle_alpha   90.00
_cell.angle_beta   90.00
_cell.angle_gamma   90.00
#
_symmetry.space_group_name_H-M   'P 1'
#
loop_
_entity.id
_entity.type
_entity.pdbx_description
1 polymer ?
#
loop_
_entity_poly.entity_id
_entity_poly.type
_entity_poly.pdbx_seq_one_letter_code
_entity_poly.pdbx_strand_id
1 'polypeptide(L)'
;MYRCKNNHERSTVPNAFGKVIKRVKRKRQELLKFIANTEPSIIVMEACGSTYHWAREFNKLGHEVKAIAPQYVVPFRKGYKNDYNDALAIAEASQRNSIRFVPIKTVEQQGIQVLHRIREQRTKMQTARQSNSWSIG
;
A
#
# COMPACT_ATOMS: atom_id res chain seq x y z
N MET A 1 -7.44 -15.15 0.78
CA MET A 1 -7.13 -13.74 0.45
C MET A 1 -6.25 -13.17 1.55
N TYR A 2 -5.02 -12.77 1.30
CA TYR A 2 -4.16 -12.18 2.34
C TYR A 2 -4.22 -10.67 2.28
N ARG A 3 -4.07 -10.00 3.42
CA ARG A 3 -4.16 -8.55 3.48
C ARG A 3 -3.04 -7.98 4.32
N CYS A 4 -2.25 -7.11 3.70
CA CYS A 4 -1.01 -6.59 4.26
C CYS A 4 -0.97 -5.07 4.11
N LYS A 5 -0.72 -4.36 5.22
CA LYS A 5 -0.34 -2.95 5.21
C LYS A 5 1.16 -2.83 5.43
N ASN A 6 1.76 -1.80 4.85
CA ASN A 6 3.19 -1.69 4.70
C ASN A 6 3.90 -0.96 5.85
N ASN A 7 5.14 -1.39 6.09
CA ASN A 7 6.08 -1.05 7.17
C ASN A 7 5.91 -1.71 8.55
N HIS A 8 4.83 -2.44 8.81
CA HIS A 8 4.76 -3.43 9.88
C HIS A 8 3.74 -4.53 9.54
N GLU A 9 4.16 -5.49 8.72
CA GLU A 9 4.28 -6.87 9.19
C GLU A 9 3.02 -7.58 9.71
N ARG A 10 1.79 -7.16 9.37
CA ARG A 10 0.56 -7.86 9.76
C ARG A 10 -0.19 -8.39 8.56
N SER A 11 -0.30 -9.71 8.51
CA SER A 11 -1.21 -10.41 7.61
C SER A 11 -2.52 -10.69 8.35
N THR A 12 -3.62 -10.28 7.73
CA THR A 12 -4.96 -10.68 8.13
C THR A 12 -5.43 -11.72 7.13
N VAL A 13 -5.78 -12.92 7.62
CA VAL A 13 -6.41 -13.98 6.81
C VAL A 13 -7.91 -13.95 7.13
N PRO A 14 -8.77 -13.44 6.24
CA PRO A 14 -10.20 -13.58 6.36
C PRO A 14 -10.64 -14.99 5.94
N ASN A 15 -11.68 -15.53 6.58
CA ASN A 15 -12.37 -16.71 6.09
C ASN A 15 -13.21 -16.38 4.83
N ALA A 16 -13.87 -17.39 4.26
CA ALA A 16 -14.77 -17.22 3.12
C ALA A 16 -15.89 -16.17 3.36
N PHE A 17 -16.18 -15.83 4.62
CA PHE A 17 -17.19 -14.85 5.04
C PHE A 17 -16.60 -13.48 5.41
N GLY A 18 -15.33 -13.21 5.10
CA GLY A 18 -14.68 -11.93 5.39
C GLY A 18 -14.30 -11.70 6.86
N LYS A 19 -14.53 -12.68 7.75
CA LYS A 19 -14.17 -12.60 9.17
C LYS A 19 -12.69 -12.85 9.36
N VAL A 20 -12.01 -11.94 10.05
CA VAL A 20 -10.59 -12.04 10.40
C VAL A 20 -10.34 -13.28 11.27
N ILE A 21 -9.63 -14.27 10.74
CA ILE A 21 -9.30 -15.53 11.44
C ILE A 21 -8.02 -15.38 12.27
N LYS A 22 -7.02 -14.64 11.77
CA LYS A 22 -5.71 -14.58 12.41
C LYS A 22 -5.07 -13.19 12.28
N ARG A 23 -4.40 -12.76 13.37
CA ARG A 23 -3.63 -11.52 13.46
C ARG A 23 -2.21 -11.89 13.87
N VAL A 24 -1.22 -11.67 13.00
CA VAL A 24 0.18 -11.99 13.31
C VAL A 24 1.07 -10.83 12.89
N LYS A 25 1.87 -10.31 13.83
CA LYS A 25 2.99 -9.41 13.51
C LYS A 25 4.21 -10.28 13.13
N ARG A 26 4.83 -10.07 11.97
CA ARG A 26 5.90 -10.91 11.41
C ARG A 26 7.02 -10.09 10.80
N LYS A 27 8.28 -10.33 11.18
CA LYS A 27 9.43 -9.62 10.59
C LYS A 27 9.41 -9.64 9.05
N ARG A 28 9.97 -8.62 8.38
CA ARG A 28 10.03 -8.51 6.92
C ARG A 28 10.48 -9.81 6.24
N GLN A 29 11.51 -10.44 6.78
CA GLN A 29 12.02 -11.73 6.31
C GLN A 29 11.05 -12.90 6.58
N GLU A 30 10.38 -12.89 7.73
CA GLU A 30 9.36 -13.89 8.10
C GLU A 30 8.11 -13.77 7.24
N LEU A 31 7.77 -12.56 6.77
CA LEU A 31 6.64 -12.34 5.88
C LEU A 31 6.87 -13.01 4.52
N LEU A 32 8.06 -12.86 3.92
CA LEU A 32 8.39 -13.55 2.68
C LEU A 32 8.34 -15.07 2.85
N LYS A 33 8.96 -15.60 3.91
CA LYS A 33 8.92 -17.04 4.21
C LYS A 33 7.49 -17.53 4.39
N PHE A 34 6.65 -16.77 5.07
CA PHE A 34 5.25 -17.12 5.27
C PHE A 34 4.47 -17.15 3.96
N ILE A 35 4.62 -16.12 3.12
CA ILE A 35 3.94 -16.06 1.82
C ILE A 35 4.45 -17.17 0.90
N ALA A 36 5.76 -17.44 0.87
CA ALA A 36 6.33 -18.54 0.07
C ALA A 36 5.81 -19.93 0.48
N ASN A 37 5.45 -20.13 1.75
CA ASN A 37 4.88 -21.39 2.26
C ASN A 37 3.35 -21.41 2.21
N THR A 38 2.72 -20.47 1.52
CA THR A 38 1.28 -20.32 1.43
C THR A 38 0.83 -20.62 -0.01
N GLU A 39 -0.36 -21.21 -0.17
CA GLU A 39 -0.92 -21.43 -1.50
C GLU A 39 -1.13 -20.11 -2.28
N PRO A 40 -0.94 -20.14 -3.62
CA PRO A 40 -1.23 -19.01 -4.49
C PRO A 40 -2.60 -18.39 -4.20
N SER A 41 -2.59 -17.09 -3.91
CA SER A 41 -3.79 -16.39 -3.44
C SER A 41 -3.74 -14.90 -3.71
N ILE A 42 -4.91 -14.28 -3.74
CA ILE A 42 -5.03 -12.83 -3.92
C ILE A 42 -4.60 -12.11 -2.63
N ILE A 43 -3.63 -11.21 -2.74
CA ILE A 43 -3.15 -10.33 -1.68
C ILE A 43 -3.61 -8.91 -1.96
N VAL A 44 -4.28 -8.26 -1.00
CA VAL A 44 -4.70 -6.88 -1.18
C VAL A 44 -4.04 -5.94 -0.19
N MET A 45 -3.44 -4.88 -0.71
CA MET A 45 -2.63 -3.91 0.03
C MET A 45 -3.13 -2.47 -0.20
N GLU A 46 -2.85 -1.58 0.72
CA GLU A 46 -2.97 -0.13 0.49
C GLU A 46 -1.78 0.35 -0.33
N ALA A 47 -2.03 1.16 -1.37
CA ALA A 47 -1.00 1.74 -2.22
C ALA A 47 -0.19 2.80 -1.47
N CYS A 48 0.95 2.38 -0.95
CA CYS A 48 2.00 3.22 -0.39
C CYS A 48 3.37 2.94 -1.04
N GLY A 49 4.41 3.70 -0.69
CA GLY A 49 5.72 3.65 -1.35
C GLY A 49 6.38 2.27 -1.43
N SER A 50 6.20 1.42 -0.42
CA SER A 50 6.74 0.06 -0.39
C SER A 50 5.85 -0.99 -1.07
N THR A 51 4.64 -0.64 -1.50
CA THR A 51 3.64 -1.59 -2.02
C THR A 51 4.08 -2.21 -3.31
N TYR A 52 4.66 -1.41 -4.21
CA TYR A 52 5.13 -1.89 -5.49
C TYR A 52 6.27 -2.90 -5.33
N HIS A 53 7.17 -2.67 -4.38
CA HIS A 53 8.23 -3.64 -4.09
C HIS A 53 7.64 -4.98 -3.62
N TRP A 54 6.75 -4.95 -2.63
CA TRP A 54 6.12 -6.16 -2.10
C TRP A 54 5.24 -6.87 -3.12
N ALA A 55 4.51 -6.13 -3.93
CA ALA A 55 3.72 -6.70 -5.00
C ALA A 55 4.57 -7.50 -5.97
N ARG A 56 5.76 -6.98 -6.35
CA ARG A 56 6.71 -7.72 -7.18
C ARG A 56 7.24 -8.98 -6.50
N GLU A 57 7.61 -8.90 -5.21
CA GLU A 57 8.09 -10.07 -4.47
C GLU A 57 7.01 -11.15 -4.31
N PHE A 58 5.76 -10.77 -4.02
CA PHE A 58 4.66 -11.72 -3.89
C PHE A 58 4.22 -12.30 -5.24
N ASN A 59 4.26 -11.51 -6.32
CA ASN A 59 3.98 -12.00 -7.66
C ASN A 59 5.01 -13.07 -8.09
N LYS A 60 6.29 -12.94 -7.72
CA LYS A 60 7.31 -13.99 -7.96
C LYS A 60 7.00 -15.30 -7.26
N LEU A 61 6.29 -15.24 -6.13
CA LEU A 61 5.86 -16.40 -5.36
C LEU A 61 4.51 -16.97 -5.84
N GLY A 62 3.96 -16.47 -6.96
CA GLY A 62 2.70 -16.96 -7.55
C GLY A 62 1.42 -16.33 -6.98
N HIS A 63 1.54 -15.30 -6.14
CA HIS A 63 0.37 -14.59 -5.61
C HIS A 63 -0.05 -13.44 -6.51
N GLU A 64 -1.35 -13.19 -6.60
CA GLU A 64 -1.87 -12.01 -7.30
C GLU A 64 -1.98 -10.83 -6.32
N VAL A 65 -1.28 -9.72 -6.56
CA VAL A 65 -1.37 -8.54 -5.69
C VAL A 65 -2.24 -7.43 -6.27
N LYS A 66 -3.25 -7.00 -5.51
CA LYS A 66 -4.10 -5.84 -5.82
C LYS A 66 -3.82 -4.70 -4.84
N ALA A 67 -3.58 -3.50 -5.36
CA ALA A 67 -3.35 -2.32 -4.52
C ALA A 67 -4.56 -1.39 -4.53
N ILE A 68 -5.01 -0.89 -3.39
CA ILE A 68 -6.11 0.09 -3.26
C ILE A 68 -5.53 1.45 -2.92
N ALA A 69 -5.93 2.52 -3.62
CA ALA A 69 -5.46 3.87 -3.29
C ALA A 69 -5.89 4.29 -1.87
N PRO A 70 -5.06 4.99 -1.09
CA PRO A 70 -5.35 5.39 0.29
C PRO A 70 -6.70 6.12 0.44
N GLN A 71 -7.04 6.96 -0.53
CA GLN A 71 -8.31 7.69 -0.58
C GLN A 71 -9.56 6.80 -0.54
N TYR A 72 -9.47 5.57 -1.03
CA TYR A 72 -10.55 4.58 -0.98
C TYR A 72 -10.49 3.69 0.26
N VAL A 73 -9.40 3.73 1.03
CA VAL A 73 -9.25 2.99 2.29
C VAL A 73 -9.74 3.83 3.47
N VAL A 74 -9.46 5.14 3.46
CA VAL A 74 -9.78 6.07 4.55
C VAL A 74 -11.26 6.00 5.01
N PRO A 75 -12.27 5.97 4.13
CA PRO A 75 -13.68 5.91 4.54
C PRO A 75 -14.04 4.66 5.35
N PHE A 76 -13.29 3.57 5.19
CA PHE A 76 -13.54 2.29 5.87
C PHE A 76 -12.76 2.16 7.18
N ARG A 77 -11.94 3.14 7.53
CA ARG A 77 -11.14 3.09 8.76
C ARG A 77 -11.99 3.45 9.97
N LYS A 78 -12.14 2.48 10.88
CA LYS A 78 -12.84 2.66 12.15
C LYS A 78 -11.84 3.09 13.23
N GLY A 79 -12.06 4.24 13.85
CA GLY A 79 -11.20 4.78 14.91
C GLY A 79 -9.92 5.46 14.40
N TYR A 80 -8.95 5.62 15.30
CA TYR A 80 -7.69 6.30 15.01
C TYR A 80 -6.79 5.49 14.07
N LYS A 81 -5.82 6.19 13.44
CA LYS A 81 -4.86 5.57 12.52
C LYS A 81 -3.94 4.61 13.28
N ASN A 82 -4.08 3.34 12.99
CA ASN A 82 -3.14 2.31 13.39
C ASN A 82 -3.14 1.20 12.32
N ASP A 83 -2.09 0.38 12.29
CA ASP A 83 -1.93 -0.62 11.24
C ASP A 83 -3.03 -1.69 11.23
N TYR A 84 -3.71 -1.88 12.36
CA TYR A 84 -4.81 -2.83 12.49
C TYR A 84 -6.09 -2.29 11.85
N ASN A 85 -6.49 -1.08 12.20
CA ASN A 85 -7.66 -0.39 11.65
C ASN A 85 -7.46 -0.16 10.16
N ASP A 86 -6.23 0.11 9.72
CA ASP A 86 -5.91 0.19 8.30
C ASP A 86 -6.03 -1.20 7.63
N ALA A 87 -5.50 -2.28 8.21
CA ALA A 87 -5.68 -3.63 7.65
C ALA A 87 -7.16 -4.05 7.55
N LEU A 88 -7.99 -3.67 8.53
CA LEU A 88 -9.45 -3.85 8.47
C LEU A 88 -10.14 -2.95 7.45
N ALA A 89 -9.71 -1.70 7.33
CA ALA A 89 -10.25 -0.78 6.35
C ALA A 89 -9.99 -1.29 4.93
N ILE A 90 -8.76 -1.76 4.68
CA ILE A 90 -8.44 -2.44 3.43
C ILE A 90 -9.37 -3.67 3.34
N ALA A 91 -9.54 -4.45 4.43
CA ALA A 91 -10.39 -5.66 4.53
C ALA A 91 -11.77 -5.45 3.90
N GLU A 92 -12.43 -4.43 4.39
CA GLU A 92 -13.77 -4.00 4.02
C GLU A 92 -13.79 -3.38 2.62
N ALA A 93 -12.78 -2.57 2.30
CA ALA A 93 -12.66 -1.91 1.01
C ALA A 93 -12.69 -2.92 -0.15
N SER A 94 -11.85 -3.97 -0.17
CA SER A 94 -11.83 -4.86 -1.36
C SER A 94 -13.09 -5.67 -1.59
N GLN A 95 -13.97 -5.79 -0.61
CA GLN A 95 -15.23 -6.51 -0.79
C GLN A 95 -16.22 -5.68 -1.59
N ARG A 96 -15.99 -4.37 -1.72
CA ARG A 96 -16.84 -3.46 -2.49
C ARG A 96 -16.54 -3.60 -3.98
N ASN A 97 -17.60 -3.87 -4.75
CA ASN A 97 -17.52 -4.02 -6.21
C ASN A 97 -17.11 -2.73 -6.94
N SER A 98 -17.27 -1.57 -6.29
CA SER A 98 -16.95 -0.24 -6.86
C SER A 98 -15.49 0.18 -6.69
N ILE A 99 -14.64 -0.61 -6.03
CA ILE A 99 -13.26 -0.21 -5.76
C ILE A 99 -12.37 -0.34 -6.98
N ARG A 100 -11.64 0.74 -7.25
CA ARG A 100 -10.60 0.80 -8.26
C ARG A 100 -9.25 0.40 -7.68
N PHE A 101 -8.65 -0.61 -8.28
CA PHE A 101 -7.28 -1.02 -7.94
C PHE A 101 -6.26 -0.21 -8.74
N VAL A 102 -5.15 0.11 -8.09
CA VAL A 102 -4.00 0.79 -8.68
C VAL A 102 -3.11 -0.26 -9.35
N PRO A 103 -2.69 -0.06 -10.61
CA PRO A 103 -1.77 -0.97 -11.27
C PRO A 103 -0.43 -1.01 -10.55
N ILE A 104 0.13 -2.21 -10.43
CA ILE A 104 1.47 -2.41 -9.86
C ILE A 104 2.52 -1.94 -10.86
N LYS A 105 3.35 -1.00 -10.44
CA LYS A 105 4.41 -0.42 -11.29
C LYS A 105 5.68 -1.26 -11.27
N THR A 106 6.33 -1.33 -12.43
CA THR A 106 7.70 -1.85 -12.54
C THR A 106 8.69 -0.92 -11.84
N VAL A 107 9.93 -1.37 -11.67
CA VAL A 107 10.98 -0.55 -11.04
C VAL A 107 11.25 0.69 -11.88
N GLU A 108 11.25 0.55 -13.20
CA GLU A 108 11.50 1.61 -14.18
C GLU A 108 10.36 2.64 -14.14
N GLN A 109 9.10 2.19 -14.18
CA GLN A 109 7.93 3.07 -14.06
C GLN A 109 7.89 3.80 -12.71
N GLN A 110 8.28 3.12 -11.63
CA GLN A 110 8.41 3.73 -10.31
C GLN A 110 9.52 4.79 -10.29
N GLY A 111 10.66 4.51 -10.95
CA GLY A 111 11.78 5.45 -11.09
C GLY A 111 11.40 6.72 -11.85
N ILE A 112 10.72 6.57 -12.99
CA ILE A 112 10.21 7.70 -13.78
C ILE A 112 9.29 8.58 -12.92
N GLN A 113 8.38 7.99 -12.16
CA GLN A 113 7.49 8.75 -11.27
C GLN A 113 8.26 9.52 -10.18
N VAL A 114 9.33 8.94 -9.63
CA VAL A 114 10.18 9.61 -8.65
C VAL A 114 10.88 10.81 -9.28
N LEU A 115 11.41 10.67 -10.50
CA LEU A 115 12.05 11.77 -11.23
C LEU A 115 11.08 12.94 -11.47
N HIS A 116 9.85 12.66 -11.91
CA HIS A 116 8.82 13.69 -12.07
C HIS A 116 8.54 14.43 -10.75
N ARG A 117 8.39 13.70 -9.64
CA ARG A 117 8.17 14.31 -8.31
C ARG A 117 9.32 15.19 -7.87
N ILE A 118 10.57 14.77 -8.10
CA ILE A 118 11.76 15.57 -7.77
C ILE A 118 11.75 16.87 -8.57
N ARG A 119 11.43 16.80 -9.87
CA ARG A 119 11.34 17.98 -10.73
C ARG A 119 10.27 18.95 -10.25
N GLU A 120 9.07 18.46 -9.98
CA GLU A 120 7.96 19.28 -9.45
C GLU A 120 8.31 19.93 -8.10
N GLN A 121 8.95 19.18 -7.19
CA GLN A 121 9.39 19.71 -5.91
C GLN A 121 10.42 20.82 -6.08
N ARG A 122 11.39 20.66 -6.99
CA ARG A 122 12.36 21.72 -7.32
C ARG A 122 11.68 22.98 -7.84
N THR A 123 10.74 22.86 -8.77
CA THR A 123 9.99 24.01 -9.29
C THR A 123 9.23 24.73 -8.17
N LYS A 124 8.52 23.98 -7.30
CA LYS A 124 7.80 24.56 -6.16
C LYS A 124 8.74 25.30 -5.19
N MET A 125 9.90 24.71 -4.87
CA MET A 125 10.90 25.35 -4.00
C MET A 125 11.46 26.63 -4.62
N GLN A 126 11.68 26.66 -5.93
CA GLN A 126 12.14 27.85 -6.64
C GLN A 126 11.09 28.97 -6.60
N THR A 127 9.84 28.66 -6.92
CA THR A 127 8.73 29.63 -6.87
C THR A 127 8.53 30.19 -5.46
N ALA A 128 8.58 29.36 -4.42
CA ALA A 128 8.44 29.79 -3.03
C ALA A 128 9.59 30.71 -2.56
N ARG A 129 10.84 30.42 -2.98
CA ARG A 129 11.98 31.30 -2.68
C ARG A 129 11.86 32.66 -3.37
N GLN A 130 11.35 32.66 -4.60
CA GLN A 130 11.17 33.90 -5.35
C GLN A 130 10.02 34.73 -4.77
N SER A 131 8.87 34.13 -4.44
CA SER A 131 7.75 34.87 -3.80
C SER A 131 8.13 35.45 -2.44
N ASN A 132 8.88 34.71 -1.61
CA ASN A 132 9.35 35.23 -0.32
C ASN A 132 10.32 36.41 -0.46
N SER A 133 11.03 36.55 -1.58
CA SER A 133 11.90 37.71 -1.82
C SER A 133 11.11 38.99 -2.10
N TRP A 134 9.84 38.91 -2.49
CA TRP A 134 8.99 40.06 -2.79
C TRP A 134 8.16 40.54 -1.57
N SER A 135 8.18 39.80 -0.47
CA SER A 135 7.42 40.13 0.75
C SER A 135 8.27 40.74 1.88
N ILE A 136 9.56 40.94 1.64
CA ILE A 136 10.54 41.47 2.63
C ILE A 136 11.13 42.82 2.14
N GLY A 137 10.45 43.49 1.20
CA GLY A 137 10.84 44.79 0.63
C GLY A 137 9.76 45.83 0.83
#